data_AF-A0A847VMP2-F1
#
_entry.id   AF-A0A847VMP2-F1
#
_cell.length_a   1.000
_cell.length_b   1.000
_cell.length_c   1.000
_cell.angle_alpha   90.00
_cell.angle_beta   90.00
_cell.angle_gamma   90.00
#
_symmetry.space_group_name_H-M   'P 1'
#
loop_
_entity.id
_entity.type
_entity.pdbx_description
1 polymer ?
#
loop_
_entity_poly.entity_id
_entity_poly.type
_entity_poly.pdbx_seq_one_letter_code
_entity_poly.pdbx_strand_id
1 'polypeptide(L)' 'MIHFVLHDARDSVAVVVVEGVRAGMELEGWIMDEDRRTSVRARQ' A
#
# COMPACT_ATOMS: atom_id res chain seq x y z
N MET A 1 0.10 10.03 -3.62
CA MET A 1 -0.61 9.12 -4.55
C MET A 1 -0.78 7.79 -3.85
N ILE A 2 -1.98 7.19 -3.88
CA ILE A 2 -2.22 5.89 -3.25
C ILE A 2 -1.85 4.79 -4.26
N HIS A 3 -0.92 3.92 -3.88
CA HIS A 3 -0.44 2.80 -4.69
C HIS A 3 -1.12 1.48 -4.28
N PHE A 4 -1.48 1.33 -3.00
CA PHE A 4 -2.17 0.15 -2.48
C PHE A 4 -3.19 0.51 -1.40
N VAL A 5 -4.12 -0.40 -1.14
CA VAL A 5 -5.17 -0.23 -0.12
C VAL A 5 -5.19 -1.40 0.85
N LEU A 6 -5.45 -1.10 2.12
CA LEU A 6 -5.84 -2.05 3.16
C LEU A 6 -7.26 -1.73 3.61
N HIS A 7 -8.03 -2.76 3.98
CA HIS A 7 -9.32 -2.52 4.61
C HIS A 7 -9.11 -2.11 6.07
N ASP A 8 -8.34 -2.89 6.83
CA ASP A 8 -8.02 -2.68 8.26
C ASP A 8 -6.50 -2.63 8.50
N ALA A 9 -6.05 -1.95 9.57
CA ALA A 9 -4.63 -1.84 9.90
C ALA A 9 -3.95 -3.18 10.27
N ARG A 10 -4.73 -4.20 10.62
CA ARG A 10 -4.26 -5.56 10.96
C ARG A 10 -4.24 -6.50 9.75
N ASP A 11 -4.68 -6.05 8.57
CA ASP A 11 -4.55 -6.83 7.36
C ASP A 11 -3.08 -7.17 7.09
N SER A 12 -2.82 -8.45 6.81
CA SER A 12 -1.48 -8.92 6.45
C SER A 12 -1.19 -8.82 4.94
N VAL A 13 -2.22 -8.51 4.15
CA VAL A 13 -2.17 -8.38 2.70
C VAL A 13 -2.90 -7.13 2.25
N ALA A 14 -2.39 -6.51 1.19
CA ALA A 14 -2.96 -5.32 0.58
C ALA A 14 -3.11 -5.51 -0.93
N VAL A 15 -3.97 -4.69 -1.55
CA VAL A 15 -4.16 -4.71 -3.02
C VAL A 15 -3.47 -3.51 -3.64
N VAL A 16 -2.54 -3.76 -4.57
CA VAL A 16 -1.92 -2.71 -5.40
C VAL A 16 -2.91 -2.31 -6.49
N VAL A 17 -3.15 -1.00 -6.63
CA VAL A 17 -4.17 -0.42 -7.54
C VAL A 17 -3.56 0.40 -8.68
N VAL A 18 -2.24 0.30 -8.86
CA VAL A 18 -1.48 0.97 -9.92
C VAL A 18 -0.58 -0.02 -10.64
N GLU A 19 -0.28 0.26 -11.90
CA GLU A 19 0.64 -0.56 -12.70
C GLU A 19 2.11 -0.10 -12.51
N GLY A 20 3.06 -0.94 -12.92
CA GLY A 20 4.46 -0.54 -13.04
C GLY A 20 5.25 -0.44 -11.73
N VAL A 21 4.76 -1.03 -10.64
CA VAL A 21 5.53 -1.22 -9.40
C VAL A 21 6.77 -2.06 -9.69
N ARG A 22 7.91 -1.65 -9.11
CA ARG A 22 9.21 -2.31 -9.27
C ARG A 22 9.90 -2.47 -7.92
N ALA A 23 10.77 -3.48 -7.81
CA ALA A 23 11.65 -3.65 -6.65
C ALA A 23 12.38 -2.35 -6.29
N GLY A 24 12.40 -2.03 -5.00
CA GLY A 24 13.04 -0.84 -4.44
C GLY A 24 12.17 0.43 -4.40
N MET A 25 11.00 0.43 -5.05
CA MET A 25 10.08 1.57 -5.01
C MET A 25 9.47 1.75 -3.61
N GLU A 26 9.43 2.98 -3.11
CA GLU A 26 8.63 3.35 -1.93
C GLU A 26 7.17 3.49 -2.37
N LEU A 27 6.27 2.76 -1.71
CA LEU A 27 4.85 2.75 -2.00
C LEU A 27 4.10 3.39 -0.85
N GLU A 28 3.26 4.36 -1.18
CA GLU A 28 2.27 4.96 -0.27
C GLU A 28 0.94 4.20 -0.38
N GLY A 29 0.34 3.84 0.74
CA GLY A 29 -0.93 3.13 0.82
C GLY A 29 -1.96 3.80 1.74
N TRP A 30 -3.21 3.37 1.63
CA TRP A 30 -4.34 3.88 2.40
C TRP A 30 -5.00 2.76 3.20
N ILE A 31 -5.11 2.96 4.51
CA ILE A 31 -5.90 2.11 5.42
C ILE A 31 -7.29 2.73 5.47
N MET A 32 -8.26 2.07 4.84
CA MET A 32 -9.58 2.64 4.56
C MET A 32 -10.38 2.93 5.83
N ASP A 33 -10.39 2.01 6.81
CA ASP A 33 -11.21 2.13 8.02
C ASP A 33 -10.76 3.27 8.96
N GLU A 34 -9.48 3.65 8.90
CA GLU A 34 -8.87 4.70 9.74
C GLU A 34 -8.66 6.03 9.01
N ASP A 35 -8.96 6.10 7.70
CA ASP A 35 -8.55 7.18 6.80
C ASP A 35 -7.08 7.60 6.98
N ARG A 36 -6.19 6.61 7.09
CA ARG A 36 -4.78 6.82 7.42
C ARG A 36 -3.86 6.32 6.31
N ARG A 37 -2.74 7.01 6.14
CA ARG A 37 -1.67 6.63 5.20
C ARG A 37 -0.61 5.76 5.87
N THR A 38 -0.02 4.86 5.10
CA THR A 38 1.14 4.05 5.50
C THR A 38 2.10 3.91 4.31
N SER A 39 3.37 3.58 4.55
CA SER A 39 4.33 3.32 3.49
C SER A 39 5.02 1.97 3.64
N VAL A 40 5.38 1.38 2.50
CA VAL A 40 6.19 0.16 2.44
C VAL A 40 7.17 0.24 1.27
N ARG A 41 8.32 -0.40 1.41
CA ARG A 41 9.25 -0.57 0.29
C ARG A 41 8.97 -1.88 -0.45
N ALA A 42 8.69 -1.80 -1.75
CA ALA A 42 8.59 -2.97 -2.62
C ALA A 42 9.92 -3.73 -2.61
N ARG A 43 9.88 -5.03 -2.29
CA ARG A 43 11.09 -5.86 -2.19
C ARG A 43 11.43 -6.59 -3.49
N GLN A 44 10.42 -6.88 -4.29
CA GLN A 44 10.48 -7.60 -5.56
C GLN A 44 9.59 -6.91 -6.59
#